data_AF-A0A2N7RPI2-F1
#
_entry.id   AF-A0A2N7RPI2-F1
#
_cell.length_a   1.000
_cell.length_b   1.000
_cell.length_c   1.000
_cell.angle_alpha   90.00
_cell.angle_beta   90.00
_cell.angle_gamma   90.00
#
_symmetry.space_group_name_H-M   'P 1'
#
loop_
_entity.id
_entity.type
_entity.pdbx_description
1 polymer ?
#
loop_
_entity_poly.entity_id
_entity_poly.type
_entity_poly.pdbx_seq_one_letter_code
_entity_poly.pdbx_strand_id
1 'polypeptide(L)'
;MLAPRTWTLAGAVLALLAAGAQAQTAQQPSPYAIESCTFGCFVLKERGAAIYTGTDAASYRICSRSSLGAEVSVDSTVVRLNNRDCTDVNGRAIVLNAGEIALGRLPR
;
A
#
# COMPACT_ATOMS: atom_id res chain seq x y z
N MET A 1 -36.15 -47.16 -43.00
CA MET A 1 -35.31 -48.22 -42.40
C MET A 1 -33.90 -48.11 -42.96
N LEU A 2 -32.93 -47.67 -42.16
CA LEU A 2 -31.53 -48.14 -42.18
C LEU A 2 -30.82 -47.52 -40.96
N ALA A 3 -30.42 -48.37 -40.03
CA ALA A 3 -29.41 -48.10 -39.00
C ALA A 3 -28.21 -49.00 -39.33
N PRO A 4 -27.12 -49.03 -38.54
CA PRO A 4 -26.33 -47.96 -37.91
C PRO A 4 -24.83 -48.12 -38.29
N ARG A 5 -23.93 -47.24 -37.83
CA ARG A 5 -22.56 -47.70 -37.49
C ARG A 5 -21.83 -46.80 -36.50
N THR A 6 -21.58 -47.44 -35.37
CA THR A 6 -20.80 -47.11 -34.18
C THR A 6 -19.35 -46.74 -34.47
N TRP A 7 -18.87 -45.64 -33.89
CA TRP A 7 -17.45 -45.42 -33.62
C TRP A 7 -17.28 -45.05 -32.14
N THR A 8 -16.74 -46.00 -31.39
CA THR A 8 -16.20 -45.88 -30.04
C THR A 8 -14.89 -45.10 -30.07
N LEU A 9 -14.77 -44.00 -29.33
CA LEU A 9 -13.48 -43.43 -28.91
C LEU A 9 -13.60 -42.85 -27.49
N ALA A 10 -12.72 -43.37 -26.63
CA ALA A 10 -12.03 -42.75 -25.49
C ALA A 10 -12.81 -41.73 -24.62
N GLY A 11 -13.00 -41.90 -23.31
CA GLY A 11 -12.08 -42.46 -22.33
C GLY A 11 -10.93 -41.50 -22.00
N ALA A 12 -11.17 -40.50 -21.14
CA ALA A 12 -10.28 -39.99 -20.09
C ALA A 12 -10.59 -38.51 -19.76
N VAL A 13 -11.13 -38.23 -18.58
CA VAL A 13 -10.44 -37.66 -17.42
C VAL A 13 -10.54 -36.13 -17.35
N LEU A 14 -11.13 -35.72 -16.22
CA LEU A 14 -11.17 -34.42 -15.59
C LEU A 14 -10.02 -33.46 -15.93
N ALA A 15 -10.38 -32.21 -16.21
CA ALA A 15 -9.65 -31.07 -15.67
C ALA A 15 -10.69 -30.02 -15.25
N LEU A 16 -10.99 -29.99 -13.95
CA LEU A 16 -11.69 -28.88 -13.34
C LEU A 16 -10.87 -27.62 -13.63
N LEU A 17 -11.41 -26.70 -14.42
CA LEU A 17 -10.91 -25.34 -14.46
C LEU A 17 -11.26 -24.70 -13.11
N ALA A 18 -10.37 -24.87 -12.15
CA ALA A 18 -10.25 -24.00 -11.01
C ALA A 18 -9.80 -22.63 -11.54
N ALA A 19 -10.76 -21.86 -12.06
CA ALA A 19 -10.61 -20.43 -12.18
C ALA A 19 -10.55 -19.88 -10.75
N GLY A 20 -9.34 -19.88 -10.18
CA GLY A 20 -8.99 -19.04 -9.06
C GLY A 20 -9.12 -17.60 -9.55
N ALA A 21 -10.34 -17.07 -9.52
CA ALA A 21 -10.55 -15.64 -9.48
C ALA A 21 -9.79 -15.17 -8.25
N GLN A 22 -8.60 -14.63 -8.48
CA GLN A 22 -7.77 -14.03 -7.45
C GLN A 22 -8.68 -13.00 -6.79
N ALA A 23 -9.11 -13.31 -5.57
CA ALA A 23 -9.78 -12.36 -4.72
C ALA A 23 -8.84 -11.17 -4.67
N GLN A 24 -9.18 -10.10 -5.40
CA GLN A 24 -8.69 -8.78 -5.11
C GLN A 24 -9.08 -8.61 -3.66
N THR A 25 -8.09 -8.73 -2.76
CA THR A 25 -8.27 -8.34 -1.38
C THR A 25 -8.78 -6.92 -1.47
N ALA A 26 -10.09 -6.75 -1.25
CA ALA A 26 -10.68 -5.46 -0.98
C ALA A 26 -9.78 -4.89 0.09
N GLN A 27 -8.95 -3.92 -0.29
CA GLN A 27 -7.93 -3.36 0.56
C GLN A 27 -8.71 -2.70 1.67
N GLN A 28 -8.89 -3.46 2.75
CA GLN A 28 -9.69 -3.06 3.89
C GLN A 28 -9.08 -1.74 4.31
N PRO A 29 -9.82 -0.61 4.22
CA PRO A 29 -9.24 0.70 4.47
C PRO A 29 -8.59 0.58 5.84
N SER A 30 -7.26 0.68 5.84
CA SER A 30 -6.54 0.43 7.08
C SER A 30 -7.10 1.42 8.10
N PRO A 31 -7.26 1.04 9.37
CA PRO A 31 -7.82 1.91 10.41
C PRO A 31 -6.99 3.18 10.68
N TYR A 32 -6.02 3.48 9.82
CA TYR A 32 -5.26 4.71 9.73
C TYR A 32 -5.21 5.26 8.29
N ALA A 33 -6.24 4.99 7.47
CA ALA A 33 -6.57 5.85 6.34
C ALA A 33 -6.64 7.29 6.87
N ILE A 34 -6.26 8.28 6.07
CA ILE A 34 -6.02 9.70 6.41
C ILE A 34 -7.00 10.30 7.45
N GLU A 35 -8.23 9.80 7.52
CA GLU A 35 -9.27 10.16 8.50
C GLU A 35 -9.00 9.72 9.95
N SER A 36 -8.09 8.79 10.22
CA SER A 36 -7.82 8.21 11.55
C SER A 36 -6.39 8.53 12.07
N CYS A 37 -5.90 9.74 11.80
CA CYS A 37 -4.81 10.32 12.58
C CYS A 37 -5.31 10.70 13.99
N THR A 38 -5.30 9.77 14.92
CA THR A 38 -5.77 9.96 16.31
C THR A 38 -5.03 11.08 17.08
N PHE A 39 -3.92 11.61 16.55
CA PHE A 39 -3.12 12.69 17.14
C PHE A 39 -2.91 13.91 16.23
N GLY A 40 -3.80 14.13 15.28
CA GLY A 40 -3.75 15.29 14.37
C GLY A 40 -2.88 15.00 13.16
N CYS A 41 -3.51 14.82 12.00
CA CYS A 41 -2.79 14.73 10.75
C CYS A 41 -2.20 16.11 10.44
N PHE A 42 -0.89 16.27 10.60
CA PHE A 42 -0.19 17.49 10.22
C PHE A 42 0.12 17.44 8.73
N VAL A 43 -0.23 18.51 8.01
CA VAL A 43 0.09 18.63 6.59
C VAL A 43 1.46 19.28 6.46
N LEU A 44 2.36 18.63 5.72
CA LEU A 44 3.71 19.11 5.47
C LEU A 44 3.98 19.12 3.96
N LYS A 45 4.47 20.25 3.46
CA LYS A 45 4.78 20.46 2.03
C LYS A 45 6.17 21.03 1.78
N GLU A 46 6.88 21.37 2.85
CA GLU A 46 8.18 22.01 2.76
C GLU A 46 9.26 20.95 2.49
N ARG A 47 9.91 21.06 1.33
CA ARG A 47 11.05 20.22 1.00
C ARG A 47 12.18 20.46 2.02
N GLY A 48 12.74 19.36 2.51
CA GLY A 48 13.78 19.35 3.54
C GLY A 48 13.24 19.46 4.97
N ALA A 49 11.92 19.56 5.16
CA ALA A 49 11.36 19.65 6.50
C ALA A 49 11.57 18.34 7.27
N ALA A 50 12.14 18.46 8.47
CA ALA A 50 12.29 17.35 9.40
C ALA A 50 10.91 17.00 9.98
N ILE A 51 10.42 15.81 9.65
CA ILE A 51 9.21 15.22 10.22
C ILE A 51 9.52 14.72 11.64
N TYR A 52 10.70 14.10 11.81
CA TYR A 52 11.19 13.64 13.10
C TYR A 52 12.71 13.61 13.12
N THR A 53 13.29 13.96 14.27
CA THR A 53 14.71 13.74 14.57
C THR A 53 14.82 13.46 16.06
N GLY A 54 15.38 12.30 16.43
CA GLY A 54 15.46 11.92 17.82
C GLY A 54 16.49 10.85 18.15
N THR A 55 16.72 10.67 19.44
CA THR A 55 17.65 9.67 20.00
C THR A 55 17.10 8.26 19.99
N ASP A 56 15.82 8.06 19.69
CA ASP A 56 15.16 6.75 19.58
C ASP A 56 14.35 6.72 18.30
N ALA A 57 14.06 5.52 17.77
CA ALA A 57 13.18 5.44 16.62
C ALA A 57 11.74 5.83 16.99
N ALA A 58 11.06 6.48 16.05
CA ALA A 58 9.63 6.78 16.14
C ALA A 58 8.92 6.28 14.89
N SER A 59 7.72 5.75 15.10
CA SER A 59 6.84 5.27 14.03
C SER A 59 5.87 6.37 13.60
N TYR A 60 5.77 6.59 12.30
CA TYR A 60 4.82 7.51 11.69
C TYR A 60 4.10 6.85 10.55
N ARG A 61 2.80 7.13 10.41
CA ARG A 61 2.09 6.89 9.15
C ARG A 61 2.16 8.17 8.33
N ILE A 62 2.60 8.03 7.08
CA ILE A 62 2.74 9.12 6.13
C ILE A 62 1.83 8.82 4.95
N CYS A 63 0.98 9.76 4.59
CA CYS A 63 0.07 9.69 3.46
C CYS A 63 0.35 10.80 2.47
N SER A 64 0.49 10.47 1.19
CA SER A 64 0.62 11.46 0.13
C SER A 64 -0.70 12.19 -0.10
N ARG A 65 -0.64 13.52 -0.13
CA ARG A 65 -1.73 14.41 -0.57
C ARG A 65 -1.49 15.01 -1.95
N SER A 66 -0.28 14.87 -2.47
CA SER A 66 0.14 15.38 -3.77
C SER A 66 -0.30 14.46 -4.91
N SER A 67 -0.69 15.06 -6.04
CA SER A 67 -1.05 14.33 -7.26
C SER A 67 0.14 13.60 -7.90
N LEU A 68 1.36 14.03 -7.59
CA LEU A 68 2.62 13.44 -8.07
C LEU A 68 3.21 12.41 -7.10
N GLY A 69 2.56 12.18 -5.96
CA GLY A 69 3.15 11.41 -4.87
C GLY A 69 4.01 12.27 -3.93
N ALA A 70 4.73 11.59 -3.04
CA ALA A 70 5.63 12.19 -2.07
C ALA A 70 6.89 11.34 -1.89
N GLU A 71 7.97 11.97 -1.45
CA GLU A 71 9.23 11.32 -1.17
C GLU A 71 9.71 11.70 0.22
N VAL A 72 10.04 10.70 1.03
CA VAL A 72 10.49 10.87 2.42
C VAL A 72 11.78 10.08 2.62
N SER A 73 12.77 10.68 3.27
CA SER A 73 13.95 9.96 3.73
C SER A 73 13.73 9.45 5.16
N VAL A 74 14.00 8.18 5.41
CA VAL A 74 13.97 7.51 6.72
C VAL A 74 15.36 6.97 6.99
N ASP A 75 16.09 7.54 7.93
CA ASP A 75 17.47 7.17 8.26
C ASP A 75 18.38 7.08 7.01
N SER A 76 18.26 8.07 6.12
CA SER A 76 18.94 8.17 4.81
C SER A 76 18.45 7.21 3.71
N THR A 77 17.44 6.38 3.99
CA THR A 77 16.78 5.55 2.99
C THR A 77 15.57 6.27 2.41
N VAL A 78 15.50 6.37 1.09
CA VAL A 78 14.39 7.07 0.42
C VAL A 78 13.19 6.14 0.26
N VAL A 79 12.04 6.58 0.78
CA VAL A 79 10.73 5.96 0.62
C VAL A 79 9.89 6.83 -0.30
N ARG A 80 9.42 6.25 -1.41
CA ARG A 80 8.54 6.91 -2.38
C ARG A 80 7.11 6.43 -2.18
N LEU A 81 6.19 7.39 -2.12
CA LEU A 81 4.76 7.15 -2.02
C LEU A 81 4.10 7.64 -3.31
N ASN A 82 3.19 6.86 -3.88
CA ASN A 82 2.40 7.34 -5.02
C ASN A 82 1.29 8.30 -4.55
N ASN A 83 0.52 8.81 -5.50
CA ASN A 83 -0.62 9.67 -5.24
C ASN A 83 -1.68 8.94 -4.39
N ARG A 84 -2.12 9.58 -3.30
CA ARG A 84 -3.09 9.05 -2.30
C ARG A 84 -2.64 7.79 -1.55
N ASP A 85 -1.38 7.36 -1.68
CA ASP A 85 -0.87 6.23 -0.91
C ASP A 85 -0.50 6.64 0.51
N CYS A 86 -0.62 5.68 1.43
CA CYS A 86 -0.14 5.78 2.80
C CYS A 86 0.89 4.68 3.09
N THR A 87 1.93 4.99 3.85
CA THR A 87 2.93 4.02 4.30
C THR A 87 3.33 4.29 5.75
N ASP A 88 3.69 3.23 6.46
CA ASP A 88 4.24 3.31 7.80
C ASP A 88 5.76 3.31 7.73
N VAL A 89 6.37 4.27 8.40
CA VAL A 89 7.82 4.39 8.51
C VAL A 89 8.22 4.36 9.98
N ASN A 90 9.37 3.77 10.25
CA ASN A 90 10.00 3.80 11.56
C ASN A 90 11.46 4.20 11.38
N GLY A 91 11.88 5.24 12.10
CA GLY A 91 13.25 5.71 12.00
C GLY A 91 13.58 6.78 13.03
N ARG A 92 14.87 7.12 13.10
CA ARG A 92 15.41 8.13 14.01
C ARG A 92 15.48 9.52 13.38
N ALA A 93 15.61 9.58 12.06
CA ALA A 93 15.54 10.77 11.24
C ALA A 93 14.56 10.54 10.09
N ILE A 94 13.49 11.34 10.04
CA ILE A 94 12.47 11.28 9.00
C ILE A 94 12.35 12.68 8.40
N VAL A 95 12.59 12.81 7.09
CA VAL A 95 12.67 14.10 6.40
C VAL A 95 11.85 14.06 5.12
N LEU A 96 11.02 15.08 4.87
CA LEU A 96 10.29 15.23 3.63
C LEU A 96 11.23 15.71 2.51
N ASN A 97 11.45 14.91 1.48
CA ASN A 97 12.26 15.32 0.32
C ASN A 97 11.43 16.04 -0.74
N ALA A 98 10.19 15.59 -0.97
CA ALA A 98 9.33 16.15 -2.00
C ALA A 98 7.84 15.81 -1.78
N GLY A 99 6.97 16.65 -2.34
CA GLY A 99 5.52 16.46 -2.32
C GLY A 99 4.82 17.12 -1.13
N GLU A 100 3.54 16.83 -1.01
CA GLU A 100 2.70 17.22 0.13
C GLU A 100 2.23 15.94 0.82
N ILE A 101 2.40 15.87 2.14
CA ILE A 101 2.01 14.72 2.96
C ILE A 101 1.10 15.14 4.10
N ALA A 102 0.27 14.22 4.54
CA ALA A 102 -0.31 14.20 5.88
C ALA A 102 0.43 13.14 6.70
N LEU A 103 0.74 13.45 7.95
CA LEU A 103 1.43 12.51 8.84
C LEU A 103 0.80 12.42 10.21
N GLY A 104 0.81 11.22 10.78
CA GLY A 104 0.35 10.93 12.12
C GLY A 104 1.36 10.04 12.85
N ARG A 105 1.62 10.34 14.13
CA ARG A 105 2.50 9.53 14.96
C ARG A 105 1.77 8.25 15.37
N LEU A 106 2.43 7.11 15.18
CA LEU A 106 1.90 5.81 15.58
C LEU A 106 2.30 5.49 17.02
N PRO A 107 1.47 4.75 17.78
CA PRO A 107 1.87 4.22 19.08
C PRO A 107 3.08 3.28 18.94
N ARG A 108 3.87 3.21 20.00
CA ARG A 108 5.02 2.29 20.10
C ARG A 108 4.58 0.88 20.46
#